data_AF-A0A9E7KWT5-F1
#
_entry.id   AF-A0A9E7KWT5-F1
#
_cell.length_a   1.000
_cell.length_b   1.000
_cell.length_c   1.000
_cell.angle_alpha   90.00
_cell.angle_beta   90.00
_cell.angle_gamma   90.00
#
_symmetry.space_group_name_H-M   'P 1'
#
loop_
_entity.id
_entity.type
_entity.pdbx_description
1 polymer ?
#
loop_
_entity_poly.entity_id
_entity_poly.type
_entity_poly.pdbx_seq_one_letter_code
_entity_poly.pdbx_strand_id
1 'polypeptide(L)'
;MLNFEDASGRVWRFRYSYWNSSQSYVLTKGWSRYVKEKGLKAGDVVSFWRSTGPEKQLYIDCRTGAVASNPSLPSVIRLFGVNISELPAGHGEGREEGRRRSFFHRQSPSRSHS
;
A
#
# COMPACT_ATOMS: atom_id res chain seq x y z
N MET A 1 0.25 13.92 -15.67
CA MET A 1 0.11 12.49 -16.03
C MET A 1 1.43 11.84 -15.65
N LEU A 2 1.43 10.64 -15.06
CA LEU A 2 2.68 9.89 -14.79
C LEU A 2 2.80 8.75 -15.79
N ASN A 3 3.99 8.58 -16.37
CA ASN A 3 4.31 7.49 -17.28
C ASN A 3 5.36 6.63 -16.59
N PHE A 4 5.02 5.38 -16.31
CA PHE A 4 5.94 4.42 -15.72
C PHE A 4 6.23 3.31 -16.71
N GLU A 5 7.49 2.94 -16.83
CA GLU A 5 7.92 1.81 -17.64
C GLU A 5 8.11 0.58 -16.75
N ASP A 6 7.64 -0.57 -17.22
CA ASP A 6 7.91 -1.84 -16.54
C ASP A 6 9.13 -2.56 -17.10
N ALA A 7 9.55 -3.65 -16.46
CA ALA A 7 10.71 -4.44 -16.90
C ALA A 7 10.56 -5.05 -18.31
N SER A 8 9.36 -5.07 -18.89
CA SER A 8 9.10 -5.52 -20.26
C SER A 8 9.12 -4.37 -21.29
N GLY A 9 9.44 -3.15 -20.87
CA GLY A 9 9.41 -1.94 -21.72
C GLY A 9 8.01 -1.41 -21.98
N ARG A 10 6.97 -1.93 -21.29
CA ARG A 10 5.60 -1.44 -21.45
C ARG A 10 5.40 -0.18 -20.62
N VAL A 11 4.83 0.85 -21.25
CA VAL A 11 4.52 2.12 -20.59
C VAL A 11 3.09 2.13 -20.04
N TRP A 12 2.99 2.40 -18.74
CA TRP A 12 1.76 2.55 -17.98
C TRP A 12 1.50 4.01 -17.67
N ARG A 13 0.34 4.51 -18.10
CA ARG A 13 -0.05 5.91 -17.90
C ARG A 13 -1.06 6.02 -16.77
N PHE A 14 -0.68 6.72 -15.70
CA PHE A 14 -1.55 6.96 -14.56
C PHE A 14 -1.90 8.44 -14.41
N ARG A 15 -3.17 8.70 -14.08
CA ARG A 15 -3.55 9.98 -13.48
C ARG A 15 -3.23 9.92 -12.00
N TYR A 16 -2.55 10.94 -11.50
CA TYR A 16 -2.34 11.15 -10.08
C TYR A 16 -3.24 12.29 -9.60
N SER A 17 -3.72 12.20 -8.38
CA SER A 17 -4.53 13.24 -7.75
C SER A 17 -4.13 13.40 -6.30
N TYR A 18 -4.20 14.64 -5.82
CA TYR A 18 -3.99 14.94 -4.42
C TYR A 18 -5.35 15.10 -3.74
N TRP A 19 -5.57 14.33 -2.68
CA TRP A 19 -6.76 14.45 -1.84
C TRP A 19 -6.43 15.34 -0.66
N ASN A 20 -6.94 16.57 -0.70
CA ASN A 20 -6.56 17.62 0.26
C ASN A 20 -6.96 17.26 1.70
N SER A 21 -8.15 16.67 1.89
CA SER A 21 -8.67 16.32 3.21
C SER A 21 -7.84 15.26 3.93
N SER A 22 -7.22 14.33 3.19
CA SER A 22 -6.36 13.29 3.74
C SER A 22 -4.87 13.54 3.50
N GLN A 23 -4.52 14.65 2.87
CA GLN A 23 -3.17 15.00 2.45
C GLN A 23 -2.43 13.86 1.74
N SER A 24 -3.14 13.10 0.90
CA SER A 24 -2.62 11.87 0.28
C SER A 24 -2.61 11.98 -1.25
N TYR A 25 -1.61 11.35 -1.87
CA TYR A 25 -1.56 11.17 -3.32
C TYR A 25 -2.17 9.83 -3.70
N VAL A 26 -3.02 9.82 -4.72
CA VAL A 26 -3.66 8.62 -5.25
C VAL A 26 -3.41 8.48 -6.74
N LEU A 27 -3.16 7.25 -7.18
CA LEU A 27 -3.21 6.88 -8.59
C LEU A 27 -4.65 6.46 -8.93
N THR A 28 -5.23 7.06 -9.95
CA THR A 28 -6.63 6.84 -10.33
C THR A 28 -6.72 6.15 -11.68
N LYS A 29 -7.04 6.89 -12.75
CA LYS A 29 -7.18 6.35 -14.10
C LYS A 29 -5.89 5.62 -14.50
N GLY A 30 -6.07 4.42 -15.05
CA GLY A 30 -4.99 3.53 -15.48
C GLY A 30 -4.60 2.48 -14.45
N TRP A 31 -4.86 2.71 -13.15
CA TRP A 31 -4.46 1.77 -12.08
C TRP A 31 -5.16 0.42 -12.19
N SER A 32 -6.49 0.40 -12.39
CA SER A 32 -7.26 -0.84 -12.52
C SER A 32 -6.79 -1.72 -13.68
N ARG A 33 -6.34 -1.10 -14.78
CA ARG A 33 -5.76 -1.79 -15.93
C ARG A 33 -4.45 -2.49 -15.55
N TYR A 34 -3.56 -1.77 -14.85
CA TYR A 34 -2.30 -2.33 -14.37
C TYR A 34 -2.53 -3.52 -13.43
N VAL A 35 -3.43 -3.37 -12.44
CA VAL A 35 -3.80 -4.44 -11.50
C VAL A 35 -4.32 -5.67 -12.22
N LYS A 36 -5.25 -5.50 -13.16
CA LYS A 36 -5.85 -6.61 -13.92
C LYS A 36 -4.83 -7.32 -14.81
N GLU A 37 -4.00 -6.57 -15.54
CA GLU A 37 -3.04 -7.15 -16.48
C GLU A 37 -1.84 -7.80 -15.79
N LYS A 38 -1.38 -7.27 -14.65
CA LYS A 38 -0.32 -7.89 -13.84
C LYS A 38 -0.83 -8.97 -12.88
N GLY A 39 -2.15 -9.17 -12.81
CA GLY A 39 -2.77 -10.19 -11.94
C GLY A 39 -2.62 -9.89 -10.45
N LEU A 40 -2.52 -8.62 -10.06
CA LEU A 40 -2.27 -8.21 -8.69
C LEU A 40 -3.48 -8.43 -7.80
N LYS A 41 -3.19 -8.86 -6.57
CA LYS A 41 -4.16 -9.11 -5.51
C LYS A 41 -3.82 -8.31 -4.27
N ALA A 42 -4.77 -8.24 -3.34
CA ALA A 42 -4.50 -7.69 -2.02
C ALA A 42 -3.38 -8.50 -1.35
N GLY A 43 -2.37 -7.79 -0.82
CA GLY A 43 -1.17 -8.38 -0.23
C GLY A 43 0.04 -8.43 -1.17
N ASP A 44 -0.14 -8.23 -2.48
CA ASP A 44 1.00 -8.09 -3.39
C ASP A 44 1.69 -6.73 -3.22
N VAL A 45 2.97 -6.69 -3.60
CA VAL A 45 3.81 -5.49 -3.47
C VAL A 45 4.06 -4.88 -4.84
N VAL A 46 3.85 -3.56 -4.92
CA VAL A 46 4.16 -2.74 -6.10
C VAL A 46 5.24 -1.74 -5.73
N SER A 47 6.30 -1.70 -6.51
CA SER A 47 7.47 -0.87 -6.31
C SER A 47 7.55 0.21 -7.39
N PHE A 48 7.93 1.42 -6.99
CA PHE A 48 8.09 2.55 -7.90
C PHE A 48 9.52 3.08 -7.80
N TRP A 49 10.10 3.42 -8.94
CA TRP A 49 11.46 3.92 -9.04
C TRP A 49 11.51 5.16 -9.91
N ARG A 50 12.55 5.96 -9.71
CA ARG A 50 12.86 7.12 -10.55
C ARG A 50 14.35 7.14 -10.84
N SER A 51 14.71 7.27 -12.12
CA SER A 51 16.12 7.42 -12.51
C SER A 51 16.69 8.72 -11.98
N THR A 52 17.98 8.73 -11.66
CA THR A 52 18.73 9.93 -11.27
C THR A 52 19.18 10.79 -12.45
N GLY A 53 19.03 10.30 -13.68
CA GLY A 53 19.37 11.02 -14.90
C GLY A 53 18.49 12.26 -15.16
N PRO A 54 18.88 13.11 -16.13
CA PRO A 54 18.21 14.37 -16.43
C PRO A 54 16.73 14.19 -16.83
N GLU A 55 16.41 13.10 -17.53
CA GLU A 55 15.05 12.76 -17.99
C GLU A 55 14.12 12.27 -16.85
N LYS A 56 14.67 11.94 -15.66
CA LYS A 56 13.90 11.49 -14.47
C LYS A 56 12.83 10.44 -14.80
N GLN A 57 13.19 9.46 -15.64
CA GLN A 57 12.32 8.36 -16.06
C GLN A 57 11.76 7.61 -14.84
N LEU A 58 10.48 7.25 -14.90
CA LEU A 58 9.80 6.53 -13.83
C LEU A 58 9.61 5.07 -14.21
N TYR A 59 9.79 4.18 -13.24
CA TYR A 59 9.61 2.74 -13.44
C TYR A 59 8.66 2.15 -12.41
N ILE A 60 7.93 1.12 -12.83
CA ILE A 60 7.00 0.38 -11.98
C ILE A 60 7.27 -1.11 -12.08
N ASP A 61 7.33 -1.77 -10.94
CA ASP A 61 7.51 -3.21 -10.84
C ASP A 61 6.55 -3.81 -9.82
N CYS A 62 6.27 -5.10 -9.93
CA CYS A 62 5.41 -5.80 -8.99
C CYS A 62 5.90 -7.21 -8.70
N ARG A 63 5.83 -7.60 -7.42
CA ARG A 63 6.05 -8.97 -6.98
C ARG A 63 4.72 -9.56 -6.55
N THR A 64 4.22 -10.53 -7.31
CA THR A 64 3.11 -11.37 -6.87
C THR A 64 3.64 -12.38 -5.86
N GLY A 65 2.92 -12.61 -4.77
CA GLY A 65 3.30 -13.57 -3.71
C GLY A 65 3.29 -15.04 -4.14
N ALA A 66 3.57 -15.36 -5.41
CA ALA A 66 3.83 -16.72 -5.85
C ALA A 66 5.21 -17.13 -5.34
N VAL A 67 5.21 -17.75 -4.16
CA VAL A 67 6.32 -18.56 -3.66
C VAL A 67 6.75 -19.51 -4.78
N ALA A 68 7.88 -19.21 -5.43
CA ALA A 68 8.70 -20.28 -5.96
C ALA A 68 9.16 -21.09 -4.73
N SER A 69 8.66 -22.31 -4.64
CA SER A 69 9.07 -23.39 -3.75
C SER A 69 10.48 -23.21 -3.15
N ASN A 70 10.57 -22.75 -1.90
CA ASN A 70 11.33 -23.40 -0.81
C ASN A 70 11.23 -22.59 0.51
N PRO A 71 10.99 -23.25 1.66
CA PRO A 71 10.64 -22.60 2.92
C PRO A 71 11.87 -22.43 3.82
N SER A 72 12.79 -21.53 3.47
CA SER A 72 13.91 -21.20 4.37
C SER A 72 14.22 -19.71 4.35
N LEU A 73 13.30 -18.94 4.92
CA LEU A 73 13.54 -17.98 6.00
C LEU A 73 12.58 -16.77 5.86
N PRO A 74 11.87 -16.38 6.94
CA PRO A 74 10.94 -15.27 6.90
C PRO A 74 11.71 -13.95 6.74
N SER A 75 11.37 -13.20 5.71
CA SER A 75 11.82 -11.82 5.53
C SER A 75 11.31 -10.99 6.71
N VAL A 76 12.22 -10.58 7.59
CA VAL A 76 11.89 -9.77 8.77
C VAL A 76 11.28 -8.44 8.34
N ILE A 77 10.03 -8.22 8.68
CA ILE A 77 9.34 -6.94 8.56
C ILE A 77 9.49 -6.21 9.89
N ARG A 78 9.98 -4.96 9.85
CA ARG A 78 10.04 -4.06 11.01
C ARG A 78 9.00 -2.95 10.84
N LEU A 79 8.18 -2.72 11.85
CA LEU A 79 7.32 -1.55 11.96
C LEU A 79 7.61 -0.87 13.31
N PHE A 80 8.01 0.41 13.29
CA PHE A 80 8.40 1.19 14.49
C PHE A 80 9.54 0.61 15.35
N GLY A 81 10.54 -0.05 14.74
CA GLY A 81 11.73 -0.55 15.45
C GLY A 81 11.58 -1.91 16.12
N VAL A 82 10.40 -2.53 16.06
CA VAL A 82 10.16 -3.89 16.60
C VAL A 82 10.22 -4.93 15.49
N ASN A 83 10.94 -6.02 15.76
CA ASN A 83 11.01 -7.19 14.89
C ASN A 83 9.82 -8.11 15.21
N ILE A 84 9.02 -8.48 14.20
CA ILE A 84 7.82 -9.31 14.39
C ILE A 84 8.18 -10.80 14.59
N SER A 85 9.43 -11.21 14.35
CA SER A 85 9.84 -12.62 14.40
C SER A 85 10.32 -13.13 15.77
N GLU A 86 10.35 -12.30 16.81
CA GLU A 86 10.66 -12.72 18.18
C GLU A 86 9.42 -12.52 19.06
N LEU A 87 8.63 -13.58 19.22
CA LEU A 87 7.70 -13.68 20.35
C LEU A 87 8.50 -14.20 21.55
N PRO A 88 8.57 -13.50 22.69
CA PRO A 88 8.93 -14.15 23.93
C PRO A 88 7.76 -15.04 24.35
N ALA A 89 8.01 -16.35 24.39
CA ALA A 89 7.15 -17.28 25.08
C ALA A 89 7.13 -16.94 26.57
N GLY A 90 5.96 -16.76 27.17
CA GLY A 90 5.86 -16.60 28.63
C GLY A 90 4.56 -16.01 29.15
N HIS A 91 3.53 -16.85 29.22
CA HIS A 91 2.65 -17.06 30.38
C HIS A 91 2.27 -15.86 31.28
N GLY A 92 0.96 -15.55 31.39
CA GLY A 92 0.44 -14.73 32.50
C GLY A 92 -0.91 -14.05 32.26
N GLU A 93 -1.97 -14.76 32.59
CA GLU A 93 -3.31 -14.34 33.06
C GLU A 93 -3.57 -12.83 33.34
N GLY A 94 -4.73 -12.31 32.88
CA GLY A 94 -5.29 -11.05 33.40
C GLY A 94 -6.34 -10.37 32.52
N ARG A 95 -7.61 -10.46 32.92
CA ARG A 95 -8.79 -9.75 32.40
C ARG A 95 -8.60 -8.23 32.27
N GLU A 96 -9.10 -7.59 31.21
CA GLU A 96 -10.23 -6.64 31.32
C GLU A 96 -10.79 -6.20 29.95
N GLU A 97 -12.09 -5.94 29.99
CA GLU A 97 -13.04 -5.60 28.94
C GLU A 97 -12.96 -4.11 28.57
N GLY A 98 -13.07 -3.76 27.28
CA GLY A 98 -13.29 -2.34 26.96
C GLY A 98 -13.08 -1.90 25.52
N ARG A 99 -14.21 -1.85 24.79
CA ARG A 99 -14.52 -0.83 23.78
C ARG A 99 -13.90 -0.99 22.38
N ARG A 100 -14.64 -1.75 21.57
CA ARG A 100 -14.81 -1.52 20.12
C ARG A 100 -14.88 -0.01 19.83
N ARG A 101 -13.97 0.50 19.00
CA ARG A 101 -14.16 1.79 18.32
C ARG A 101 -14.13 1.58 16.81
N SER A 102 -15.31 1.32 16.29
CA SER A 102 -15.69 1.52 14.90
C SER A 102 -15.46 2.99 14.54
N PHE A 103 -14.54 3.27 13.62
CA PHE A 103 -14.41 4.60 13.03
C PHE A 103 -15.40 4.75 11.87
N PHE A 104 -16.67 4.93 12.21
CA PHE A 104 -17.60 5.67 11.36
C PHE A 104 -18.16 6.81 12.21
N HIS A 105 -17.59 8.00 12.06
CA HIS A 105 -18.23 9.19 12.59
C HIS A 105 -19.13 9.78 11.49
N ARG A 106 -20.41 9.46 11.64
CA ARG A 106 -21.56 10.16 11.06
C ARG A 106 -21.52 11.62 11.52
N GLN A 107 -21.53 12.58 10.62
CA GLN A 107 -22.07 13.92 10.93
C GLN A 107 -23.03 14.38 9.83
N SER A 108 -24.26 14.59 10.25
CA SER A 108 -25.34 15.28 9.54
C SER A 108 -24.99 16.76 9.35
N PRO A 109 -25.44 17.43 8.27
CA PRO A 109 -25.28 18.87 8.16
C PRO A 109 -26.40 19.60 8.93
N SER A 110 -26.02 20.37 9.95
CA SER A 110 -26.90 21.40 10.52
C SER A 110 -26.92 22.62 9.59
N ARG A 111 -28.06 22.85 8.95
CA ARG A 111 -28.39 24.14 8.33
C ARG A 111 -28.73 25.15 9.42
N SER A 112 -28.13 26.34 9.37
CA SER A 112 -28.71 27.55 9.97
C SER A 112 -28.48 28.73 9.02
N HIS A 113 -29.59 29.36 8.64
CA HIS A 113 -29.65 30.67 7.99
C HIS A 113 -29.06 31.74 8.91
N SER A 114 -28.39 32.75 8.34
CA SER A 114 -28.99 34.08 8.19
C SER A 114 -28.23 34.88 7.14
#